data_AF-K5YMF6-F1
#
_entry.id   AF-K5YMF6-F1
#
_cell.length_a   1.000
_cell.length_b   1.000
_cell.length_c   1.000
_cell.angle_alpha   90.00
_cell.angle_beta   90.00
_cell.angle_gamma   90.00
#
_symmetry.space_group_name_H-M   'P 1'
#
loop_
_entity.id
_entity.type
_entity.pdbx_description
1 polymer ?
#
loop_
_entity_poly.entity_id
_entity_poly.type
_entity_poly.pdbx_seq_one_letter_code
_entity_poly.pdbx_strand_id
1 'polypeptide(L)'
;MNSLPNDWYVTLVNPKNGEPGENMTIGRFTELFLNNNKIWTENNDGPSSNLYAGIARKLDAIEISENEDLNSYIKEGCYRCPLVDVVNTLTNCPTKAAFALIVHRTTASGYTQRLEVFNPNHYQIFYRTFYNGIWGEWREISFAATVSKTSNALTETVVEEVPVSADTPMTLQEDGQPVPTMRTVERYKYSIQKMAEMILFLREELDELKGGAGKE
;
A
#
# COMPACT_ATOMS: atom_id res chain seq x y z
N MET A 1 -0.69 30.80 39.81
CA MET A 1 -0.23 32.18 40.10
C MET A 1 1.15 32.04 40.73
N ASN A 2 2.17 31.71 39.93
CA ASN A 2 3.46 31.17 40.41
C ASN A 2 4.68 31.88 39.79
N SER A 3 4.62 33.20 39.62
CA SER A 3 5.77 33.99 39.13
C SER A 3 6.18 35.00 40.19
N LEU A 4 7.48 35.05 40.49
CA LEU A 4 8.05 36.10 41.34
C LEU A 4 7.91 37.47 40.64
N PRO A 5 7.71 38.57 41.39
CA PRO A 5 7.64 39.91 40.80
C PRO A 5 8.94 40.33 40.10
N ASN A 6 8.81 41.00 38.95
CA ASN A 6 9.96 41.37 38.10
C ASN A 6 10.94 42.33 38.76
N ASP A 7 10.48 43.14 39.70
CA ASP A 7 11.22 44.17 40.43
C ASP A 7 11.94 43.63 41.67
N TRP A 8 11.71 42.37 42.05
CA TRP A 8 12.49 41.72 43.11
C TRP A 8 13.92 41.48 42.66
N TYR A 9 14.83 41.38 43.63
CA TYR A 9 16.24 41.11 43.38
C TYR A 9 16.58 39.62 43.51
N VAL A 10 17.49 39.17 42.65
CA VAL A 10 18.19 37.89 42.75
C VAL A 10 19.69 38.16 42.91
N THR A 11 20.32 37.38 43.79
CA THR A 11 21.77 37.42 44.03
C THR A 11 22.40 36.13 43.55
N LEU A 12 23.38 36.24 42.65
CA LEU A 12 24.21 35.11 42.27
C LEU A 12 25.34 34.98 43.27
N VAL A 13 25.36 33.88 44.00
CA VAL A 13 26.42 33.57 44.97
C VAL A 13 27.38 32.57 44.33
N ASN A 14 28.67 32.88 44.34
CA ASN A 14 29.66 31.93 43.84
C ASN A 14 29.76 30.75 44.83
N PRO A 15 29.46 29.52 44.39
CA PRO A 15 29.37 28.38 45.30
C PRO A 15 30.73 27.95 45.90
N LYS A 16 31.86 28.45 45.37
CA LYS A 16 33.20 28.08 45.85
C LYS A 16 33.71 28.95 47.00
N ASN A 17 33.34 30.23 47.02
CA ASN A 17 33.80 31.18 48.04
C ASN A 17 32.64 31.83 48.84
N GLY A 18 31.38 31.60 48.46
CA GLY A 18 30.20 32.12 49.16
C GLY A 18 30.00 33.63 49.03
N GLU A 19 30.84 34.31 48.25
CA GLU A 19 30.74 35.76 48.07
C GLU A 19 29.62 36.10 47.06
N PRO A 20 28.83 37.16 47.32
CA PRO A 20 27.88 37.68 46.34
C PRO A 20 28.64 38.14 45.09
N GLY A 21 28.37 37.49 43.95
CA GLY A 21 28.98 37.83 42.66
C GLY A 21 28.27 39.00 41.99
N GLU A 22 26.94 38.93 41.85
CA GLU A 22 26.15 39.98 41.21
C GLU A 22 24.70 40.02 41.74
N ASN A 23 24.18 41.23 41.95
CA ASN A 23 22.77 41.46 42.28
C ASN A 23 22.06 42.05 41.05
N MET A 24 20.91 41.49 40.68
CA MET A 24 20.09 42.01 39.58
C MET A 24 18.60 41.79 39.84
N THR A 25 17.73 42.46 39.10
CA THR A 25 16.29 42.21 39.19
C THR A 25 15.92 40.88 38.55
N ILE A 26 14.81 40.28 38.98
CA ILE A 26 14.25 39.05 38.38
C ILE A 26 13.96 39.26 36.90
N GLY A 27 13.48 40.45 36.51
CA GLY A 27 13.32 40.81 35.09
C GLY A 27 14.63 40.71 34.30
N ARG A 28 15.70 41.34 34.78
CA ARG A 28 17.02 41.32 34.13
C ARG A 28 17.63 39.91 34.09
N PHE A 29 17.47 39.13 35.16
CA PHE A 29 17.89 37.74 35.20
C PHE A 29 17.14 36.91 34.15
N THR A 30 15.82 37.06 34.08
CA THR A 30 14.99 36.36 33.10
C THR A 30 15.39 36.69 31.65
N GLU A 31 15.69 37.96 31.35
CA GLU A 31 16.19 38.37 30.02
C GLU A 31 17.52 37.71 29.66
N LEU A 32 18.48 37.65 30.58
CA LEU A 32 19.80 37.04 30.34
C LEU A 32 19.71 35.54 30.03
N PHE A 33 18.84 34.81 30.74
CA PHE A 33 18.75 33.34 30.65
C PHE A 33 17.70 32.83 29.67
N LEU A 34 16.69 33.62 29.33
CA LEU A 34 15.71 33.23 28.32
C LEU A 34 16.13 33.75 26.96
N ASN A 35 16.29 35.07 26.78
CA ASN A 35 16.41 35.66 25.44
C ASN A 35 17.73 35.31 24.73
N ASN A 36 18.80 35.01 25.47
CA ASN A 36 20.11 34.69 24.91
C ASN A 36 20.50 33.20 25.03
N ASN A 37 19.66 32.37 25.63
CA ASN A 37 19.95 30.94 25.77
C ASN A 37 19.48 30.17 24.53
N LYS A 38 20.41 29.93 23.61
CA LYS A 38 20.19 29.15 22.38
C LYS A 38 20.26 27.63 22.59
N ILE A 39 20.30 27.15 23.84
CA ILE A 39 20.40 25.70 24.14
C ILE A 39 18.99 25.12 24.25
N TRP A 40 18.64 24.29 23.28
CA TRP A 40 17.39 23.55 23.19
C TRP A 40 17.46 22.35 24.14
N THR A 41 16.48 22.19 25.03
CA THR A 41 16.40 21.01 25.91
C THR A 41 15.01 20.39 25.78
N GLU A 42 14.84 19.14 26.22
CA GLU A 42 13.55 18.42 26.18
C GLU A 42 12.36 19.19 26.80
N ASN A 43 12.63 20.16 27.68
CA ASN A 43 11.63 20.98 28.37
C ASN A 43 11.80 22.49 28.11
N ASN A 44 12.65 22.89 27.15
CA ASN A 44 12.86 24.30 26.79
C ASN A 44 12.99 24.45 25.27
N ASP A 45 11.91 24.94 24.67
CA ASP A 45 11.81 25.20 23.24
C ASP A 45 12.52 26.50 22.82
N GLY A 46 13.08 27.25 23.77
CA GLY A 46 13.64 28.58 23.54
C GLY A 46 12.55 29.65 23.34
N PRO A 47 12.82 30.92 23.69
CA PRO A 47 11.82 31.98 23.58
C PRO A 47 11.71 32.46 22.13
N SER A 48 10.93 31.74 21.31
CA SER A 48 10.45 32.10 19.96
C SER A 48 10.26 30.88 19.05
N SER A 49 10.54 29.67 19.53
CA SER A 49 10.29 28.48 18.72
C SER A 49 8.79 28.23 18.60
N ASN A 50 8.25 28.37 17.39
CA ASN A 50 6.97 27.79 17.01
C ASN A 50 7.04 26.26 16.84
N LEU A 51 8.21 25.64 17.05
CA LEU A 51 8.37 24.20 17.20
C LEU A 51 8.39 23.86 18.68
N TYR A 52 7.36 23.20 19.19
CA TYR A 52 7.51 22.52 20.47
C TYR A 52 8.55 21.38 20.27
N ALA A 53 9.64 21.33 21.02
CA ALA A 53 10.54 20.17 20.99
C ALA A 53 9.76 18.89 21.35
N GLY A 54 8.65 19.03 22.09
CA GLY A 54 7.65 18.00 22.34
C GLY A 54 6.74 17.62 21.16
N ILE A 55 6.66 18.37 20.05
CA ILE A 55 6.00 17.93 18.79
C ILE A 55 6.98 17.28 17.80
N ALA A 56 8.29 17.46 18.00
CA ALA A 56 9.28 16.53 17.47
C ALA A 56 9.33 15.23 18.29
N ARG A 57 8.35 14.98 19.18
CA ARG A 57 8.02 13.63 19.67
C ARG A 57 7.84 12.75 18.44
N LYS A 58 8.88 11.97 18.20
CA LYS A 58 8.84 10.59 17.72
C LYS A 58 7.41 10.20 17.33
N LEU A 59 7.12 10.23 16.04
CA LEU A 59 5.87 9.76 15.47
C LEU A 59 5.84 8.22 15.62
N ASP A 60 5.82 7.73 16.86
CA ASP A 60 5.70 6.32 17.17
C ASP A 60 4.27 5.92 16.80
N ALA A 61 4.15 4.94 15.91
CA ALA A 61 2.85 4.41 15.54
C ALA A 61 2.17 3.79 16.76
N ILE A 62 0.89 4.10 16.96
CA ILE A 62 0.07 3.58 18.07
C ILE A 62 -0.26 2.12 17.78
N GLU A 63 -0.08 1.24 18.74
CA GLU A 63 -0.37 -0.19 18.57
C GLU A 63 -1.88 -0.46 18.67
N ILE A 64 -2.39 -1.25 17.71
CA ILE A 64 -3.79 -1.71 17.65
C ILE A 64 -3.91 -2.93 18.56
N SER A 65 -4.90 -2.95 19.46
CA SER A 65 -5.13 -4.08 20.38
C SER A 65 -6.02 -5.16 19.75
N GLU A 66 -6.13 -6.30 20.43
CA GLU A 66 -7.01 -7.40 20.02
C GLU A 66 -8.49 -7.00 20.04
N ASN A 67 -9.29 -7.65 19.19
CA ASN A 67 -10.75 -7.50 19.08
C ASN A 67 -11.23 -6.09 18.72
N GLU A 68 -10.35 -5.25 18.18
CA GLU A 68 -10.72 -3.91 17.75
C GLU A 68 -11.37 -3.88 16.36
N ASP A 69 -12.16 -2.84 16.11
CA ASP A 69 -12.80 -2.55 14.83
C ASP A 69 -12.07 -1.40 14.13
N LEU A 70 -11.54 -1.64 12.92
CA LEU A 70 -10.88 -0.61 12.13
C LEU A 70 -11.83 0.53 11.72
N ASN A 71 -13.15 0.35 11.79
CA ASN A 71 -14.11 1.45 11.60
C ASN A 71 -14.05 2.51 12.70
N SER A 72 -13.56 2.16 13.90
CA SER A 72 -13.43 3.11 15.02
C SER A 72 -12.20 4.02 14.90
N TYR A 73 -11.24 3.66 14.05
CA TYR A 73 -9.99 4.39 13.81
C TYR A 73 -10.19 5.59 12.88
N ILE A 74 -10.82 6.65 13.40
CA ILE A 74 -11.11 7.91 12.69
C ILE A 74 -10.16 9.06 13.06
N LYS A 75 -9.34 8.88 14.10
CA LYS A 75 -8.40 9.90 14.55
C LYS A 75 -7.15 9.88 13.68
N GLU A 76 -6.74 11.06 13.21
CA GLU A 76 -5.52 11.26 12.42
C GLU A 76 -4.29 10.70 13.15
N GLY A 77 -3.50 9.89 12.45
CA GLY A 77 -2.29 9.30 13.02
C GLY A 77 -1.78 8.06 12.29
N CYS A 78 -0.63 7.58 12.77
CA CYS A 78 -0.04 6.31 12.36
C CYS A 78 -0.34 5.27 13.44
N TYR A 79 -0.78 4.10 13.00
CA TYR A 79 -1.09 2.94 13.82
C TYR A 79 -0.36 1.72 13.28
N ARG A 80 -0.16 0.70 14.10
CA ARG A 80 0.51 -0.55 13.70
C ARG A 80 -0.13 -1.76 14.36
N CYS A 81 -0.15 -2.87 13.63
CA CYS A 81 -0.47 -4.18 14.19
C CYS A 81 0.66 -5.16 13.80
N PRO A 82 1.65 -5.36 14.68
CA PRO A 82 2.84 -6.15 14.35
C PRO A 82 2.62 -7.66 14.46
N LEU A 83 1.58 -8.10 15.17
CA LEU A 83 1.34 -9.52 15.47
C LEU A 83 0.16 -10.06 14.67
N VAL A 84 0.38 -11.15 13.94
CA VAL A 84 -0.66 -11.84 13.14
C VAL A 84 -1.82 -12.31 14.00
N ASP A 85 -1.55 -12.78 15.22
CA ASP A 85 -2.58 -13.22 16.17
C ASP A 85 -3.56 -12.09 16.49
N VAL A 86 -3.05 -10.88 16.69
CA VAL A 86 -3.89 -9.68 16.91
C VAL A 86 -4.69 -9.37 15.65
N VAL A 87 -4.07 -9.34 14.46
CA VAL A 87 -4.75 -9.09 13.18
C VAL A 87 -5.93 -10.05 12.98
N ASN A 88 -5.79 -11.31 13.35
CA ASN A 88 -6.83 -12.32 13.21
C ASN A 88 -8.10 -12.01 14.01
N THR A 89 -7.96 -11.28 15.12
CA THR A 89 -9.08 -10.84 15.98
C THR A 89 -9.76 -9.55 15.50
N LEU A 90 -9.12 -8.80 14.60
CA LEU A 90 -9.64 -7.51 14.15
C LEU A 90 -10.87 -7.66 13.24
N THR A 91 -11.81 -6.74 13.41
CA THR A 91 -12.97 -6.60 12.52
C THR A 91 -12.77 -5.46 11.52
N ASN A 92 -13.41 -5.56 10.36
CA ASN A 92 -13.22 -4.65 9.22
C ASN A 92 -11.75 -4.49 8.79
N CYS A 93 -10.94 -5.52 8.99
CA CYS A 93 -9.55 -5.59 8.53
C CYS A 93 -9.46 -6.31 7.16
N PRO A 94 -8.79 -5.72 6.15
CA PRO A 94 -8.72 -6.28 4.81
C PRO A 94 -7.67 -7.39 4.65
N THR A 95 -6.85 -7.64 5.68
CA THR A 95 -5.74 -8.60 5.62
C THR A 95 -5.69 -9.46 6.89
N LYS A 96 -4.97 -10.58 6.80
CA LYS A 96 -4.60 -11.44 7.94
C LYS A 96 -3.10 -11.39 8.25
N ALA A 97 -2.36 -10.47 7.62
CA ALA A 97 -0.94 -10.25 7.86
C ALA A 97 -0.70 -8.98 8.70
N ALA A 98 0.44 -8.90 9.37
CA ALA A 98 0.87 -7.70 10.09
C ALA A 98 0.90 -6.47 9.15
N PHE A 99 0.60 -5.28 9.67
CA PHE A 99 0.47 -4.07 8.85
C PHE A 99 0.73 -2.77 9.61
N ALA A 100 0.96 -1.70 8.85
CA ALA A 100 0.86 -0.32 9.31
C ALA A 100 -0.43 0.31 8.76
N LEU A 101 -1.10 1.14 9.56
CA LEU A 101 -2.31 1.86 9.20
C LEU A 101 -2.08 3.35 9.36
N ILE A 102 -2.43 4.13 8.34
CA ILE A 102 -2.40 5.59 8.37
C ILE A 102 -3.83 6.08 8.19
N VAL A 103 -4.26 6.94 9.11
CA VAL A 103 -5.57 7.59 9.06
C VAL A 103 -5.37 9.06 8.76
N HIS A 104 -5.99 9.51 7.68
CA HIS A 104 -6.03 10.92 7.29
C HIS A 104 -7.45 11.44 7.40
N ARG A 105 -7.59 12.67 7.88
CA ARG A 105 -8.84 13.41 7.75
C ARG A 105 -8.83 14.10 6.39
N THR A 106 -9.78 13.72 5.56
CA THR A 106 -9.89 14.20 4.17
C THR A 106 -10.81 15.43 4.09
N THR A 107 -11.85 15.47 4.93
CA THR A 107 -12.75 16.62 5.07
C THR A 107 -13.16 16.82 6.53
N ALA A 108 -14.00 17.82 6.83
CA ALA A 108 -14.49 18.07 8.20
C ALA A 108 -15.13 16.83 8.85
N SER A 109 -15.72 15.91 8.08
CA SER A 109 -16.36 14.69 8.57
C SER A 109 -15.98 13.43 7.79
N GLY A 110 -14.99 13.53 6.89
CA GLY A 110 -14.54 12.44 6.03
C GLY A 110 -13.11 12.00 6.38
N TYR A 111 -12.89 10.70 6.37
CA TYR A 111 -11.62 10.07 6.74
C TYR A 111 -11.17 9.12 5.64
N THR A 112 -9.87 9.00 5.43
CA THR A 112 -9.28 8.01 4.54
C THR A 112 -8.32 7.14 5.34
N GLN A 113 -8.43 5.84 5.18
CA GLN A 113 -7.53 4.86 5.76
C GLN A 113 -6.68 4.25 4.66
N ARG A 114 -5.37 4.18 4.91
CA ARG A 114 -4.40 3.45 4.11
C ARG A 114 -3.74 2.39 4.99
N LEU A 115 -3.78 1.14 4.56
CA LEU A 115 -3.16 0.03 5.25
C LEU A 115 -2.06 -0.56 4.36
N GLU A 116 -0.86 -0.69 4.90
CA GLU A 116 0.31 -1.22 4.20
C GLU A 116 0.72 -2.53 4.87
N VAL A 117 0.65 -3.63 4.12
CA VAL A 117 0.98 -4.96 4.64
C VAL A 117 2.48 -5.10 4.83
N PHE A 118 2.89 -5.57 6.01
CA PHE A 118 4.27 -5.89 6.34
C PHE A 118 4.63 -7.29 5.84
N ASN A 119 4.76 -7.44 4.52
CA ASN A 119 5.23 -8.67 3.89
C ASN A 119 6.22 -8.36 2.75
N PRO A 120 7.49 -8.76 2.84
CA PRO A 120 8.52 -8.42 1.84
C PRO A 120 8.31 -9.10 0.48
N ASN A 121 7.47 -10.13 0.42
CA ASN A 121 7.20 -10.89 -0.81
C ASN A 121 5.84 -10.55 -1.44
N HIS A 122 4.99 -9.80 -0.74
CA HIS A 122 3.64 -9.46 -1.18
C HIS A 122 3.32 -8.01 -0.78
N TYR A 123 3.70 -7.07 -1.64
CA TYR A 123 3.42 -5.65 -1.44
C TYR A 123 1.95 -5.35 -1.75
N GLN A 124 1.13 -5.36 -0.69
CA GLN A 124 -0.29 -5.03 -0.75
C GLN A 124 -0.54 -3.75 0.04
N ILE A 125 -1.21 -2.80 -0.61
CA ILE A 125 -1.70 -1.56 0.00
C ILE A 125 -3.20 -1.56 -0.13
N PHE A 126 -3.91 -1.39 0.99
CA PHE A 126 -5.36 -1.26 1.00
C PHE A 126 -5.76 0.18 1.30
N TYR A 127 -6.83 0.64 0.66
CA TYR A 127 -7.36 1.98 0.86
C TYR A 127 -8.88 1.93 0.94
N ARG A 128 -9.44 2.77 1.82
CA ARG A 128 -10.88 3.04 1.88
C ARG A 128 -11.13 4.43 2.41
N THR A 129 -12.35 4.91 2.19
CA THR A 129 -12.78 6.24 2.63
C THR A 129 -14.10 6.14 3.37
N PHE A 130 -14.20 6.86 4.48
CA PHE A 130 -15.45 7.16 5.16
C PHE A 130 -16.05 8.42 4.55
N TYR A 131 -17.20 8.27 3.90
CA TYR A 131 -17.89 9.35 3.22
C TYR A 131 -19.39 9.29 3.54
N ASN A 132 -19.96 10.45 3.91
CA ASN A 132 -21.38 10.60 4.21
C ASN A 132 -21.92 9.59 5.24
N GLY A 133 -21.16 9.35 6.32
CA GLY A 133 -21.57 8.46 7.41
C GLY A 133 -21.33 6.96 7.15
N ILE A 134 -20.76 6.59 6.00
CA ILE A 134 -20.61 5.20 5.56
C ILE A 134 -19.14 4.92 5.22
N TRP A 135 -18.64 3.75 5.65
CA TRP A 135 -17.35 3.23 5.20
C TRP A 135 -17.50 2.61 3.82
N GLY A 136 -16.66 3.04 2.87
CA GLY A 136 -16.48 2.29 1.63
C GLY A 136 -15.75 0.97 1.86
N GLU A 137 -15.96 0.04 0.95
CA GLU A 137 -15.21 -1.22 0.89
C GLU A 137 -13.70 -0.97 0.77
N TRP A 138 -12.91 -1.89 1.32
CA TRP A 138 -11.47 -1.87 1.12
C TRP A 138 -11.13 -2.17 -0.33
N ARG A 139 -10.27 -1.34 -0.91
CA ARG A 139 -9.74 -1.52 -2.26
C ARG A 139 -8.26 -1.85 -2.15
N GLU A 140 -7.82 -2.84 -2.90
CA GLU A 140 -6.43 -3.31 -2.92
C GLU A 140 -5.67 -2.69 -4.09
N ILE A 141 -4.47 -2.17 -3.82
CA ILE A 141 -3.40 -1.93 -4.79
C ILE A 141 -2.31 -2.95 -4.46
N SER A 142 -2.15 -3.94 -5.32
CA SER A 142 -1.04 -4.89 -5.22
C SER A 142 -0.17 -4.81 -6.46
N PHE A 143 1.13 -4.98 -6.25
CA PHE A 143 2.05 -5.20 -7.35
C PHE A 143 2.00 -6.68 -7.71
N ALA A 144 1.39 -6.99 -8.86
CA ALA A 144 1.56 -8.31 -9.43
C ALA A 144 3.05 -8.50 -9.75
N ALA A 145 3.70 -9.47 -9.10
CA ALA A 145 5.10 -9.83 -9.40
C ALA A 145 5.29 -10.31 -10.87
N THR A 146 4.21 -10.45 -11.63
CA THR A 146 4.20 -10.63 -13.07
C THR A 146 4.29 -9.28 -13.79
N VAL A 147 5.41 -8.59 -13.62
CA VAL A 147 5.98 -7.93 -14.79
C VAL A 147 6.40 -9.05 -15.76
N SER A 148 6.08 -8.88 -17.05
CA SER A 148 6.46 -9.85 -18.08
C SER A 148 7.95 -10.16 -17.96
N LYS A 149 8.33 -11.39 -17.57
CA LYS A 149 9.73 -11.76 -17.31
C LYS A 149 10.60 -11.64 -18.56
N THR A 150 9.97 -11.56 -19.74
CA THR A 150 10.60 -11.29 -21.03
C THR A 150 9.68 -10.37 -21.84
N SER A 151 10.21 -9.58 -22.77
CA SER A 151 9.42 -8.80 -23.72
C SER A 151 8.50 -9.64 -24.63
N ASN A 152 8.61 -10.98 -24.54
CA ASN A 152 8.11 -11.94 -25.52
C ASN A 152 6.99 -12.85 -24.99
N ALA A 153 6.44 -12.62 -23.79
CA ALA A 153 5.32 -13.41 -23.25
C ALA A 153 4.05 -13.39 -24.14
N LEU A 154 3.98 -12.45 -25.10
CA LEU A 154 2.93 -12.36 -26.12
C LEU A 154 3.27 -13.07 -27.45
N THR A 155 4.45 -13.69 -27.57
CA THR A 155 4.93 -14.36 -28.81
C THR A 155 5.01 -15.88 -28.69
N GLU A 156 4.84 -16.44 -27.49
CA GLU A 156 4.81 -17.89 -27.33
C GLU A 156 3.65 -18.49 -28.11
N THR A 157 3.96 -19.51 -28.91
CA THR A 157 2.95 -20.25 -29.66
C THR A 157 2.32 -21.28 -28.73
N VAL A 158 1.08 -21.02 -28.31
CA VAL A 158 0.27 -21.97 -27.56
C VAL A 158 -0.16 -23.07 -28.51
N VAL A 159 0.12 -24.32 -28.16
CA VAL A 159 -0.36 -25.49 -28.89
C VAL A 159 -1.51 -26.09 -28.10
N GLU A 160 -2.70 -26.05 -28.69
CA GLU A 160 -3.89 -26.68 -28.13
C GLU A 160 -4.20 -27.96 -28.90
N GLU A 161 -4.33 -29.06 -28.18
CA GLU A 161 -4.69 -30.36 -28.72
C GLU A 161 -6.14 -30.64 -28.37
N VAL A 162 -7.03 -30.49 -29.34
CA VAL A 162 -8.45 -30.78 -29.15
C VAL A 162 -8.69 -32.22 -29.61
N PRO A 163 -9.14 -33.13 -28.73
CA PRO A 163 -9.54 -34.45 -29.14
C PRO A 163 -10.78 -34.33 -30.02
N VAL A 164 -10.71 -34.80 -31.26
CA VAL A 164 -11.90 -34.85 -32.13
C VAL A 164 -12.83 -35.88 -31.51
N SER A 165 -14.02 -35.44 -31.07
CA SER A 165 -15.07 -36.36 -30.67
C SER A 165 -15.48 -37.14 -31.90
N ALA A 166 -14.87 -38.30 -32.10
CA ALA A 166 -15.45 -39.31 -32.96
C ALA A 166 -16.73 -39.77 -32.26
N ASP A 167 -17.89 -39.31 -32.73
CA ASP A 167 -19.08 -40.15 -32.66
C ASP A 167 -18.70 -41.46 -33.37
N THR A 168 -18.20 -42.41 -32.58
CA THR A 168 -17.55 -43.59 -33.12
C THR A 168 -18.65 -44.61 -33.39
N PRO A 169 -18.98 -44.99 -34.64
CA PRO A 169 -19.62 -46.27 -34.84
C PRO A 169 -18.60 -47.33 -34.45
N MET A 170 -18.87 -48.07 -33.38
CA MET A 170 -18.14 -49.31 -33.11
C MET A 170 -18.40 -50.26 -34.28
N THR A 171 -17.38 -50.58 -35.08
CA THR A 171 -17.45 -51.74 -35.98
C THR A 171 -16.93 -52.96 -35.22
N LEU A 172 -17.83 -53.91 -34.96
CA LEU A 172 -17.44 -55.23 -34.44
C LEU A 172 -16.83 -56.04 -35.59
N GLN A 173 -15.67 -56.66 -35.35
CA GLN A 173 -15.22 -57.79 -36.16
C GLN A 173 -15.88 -59.08 -35.68
N GLU A 174 -15.94 -60.08 -36.55
CA GLU A 174 -16.70 -61.33 -36.39
C GLU A 174 -16.21 -62.24 -35.23
N ASP A 175 -15.13 -61.86 -34.53
CA ASP A 175 -14.54 -62.54 -33.37
C ASP A 175 -14.73 -61.79 -32.03
N GLY A 176 -15.41 -60.64 -32.03
CA GLY A 176 -15.96 -60.03 -30.81
C GLY A 176 -14.98 -59.26 -29.90
N GLN A 177 -13.77 -58.93 -30.36
CA GLN A 177 -12.81 -58.16 -29.54
C GLN A 177 -12.68 -56.69 -30.00
N PRO A 178 -12.82 -55.68 -29.10
CA PRO A 178 -12.77 -54.27 -29.49
C PRO A 178 -11.34 -53.84 -29.81
N VAL A 179 -11.13 -53.20 -30.96
CA VAL A 179 -9.87 -52.55 -31.35
C VAL A 179 -9.96 -51.05 -31.02
N PRO A 180 -8.94 -50.44 -30.37
CA PRO A 180 -8.95 -49.00 -30.13
C PRO A 180 -8.79 -48.25 -31.47
N THR A 181 -9.83 -47.56 -31.90
CA THR A 181 -9.73 -46.60 -33.02
C THR A 181 -8.71 -45.52 -32.63
N MET A 182 -7.73 -45.24 -33.50
CA MET A 182 -6.77 -44.16 -33.24
C MET A 182 -7.54 -42.86 -33.00
N ARG A 183 -7.35 -42.24 -31.83
CA ARG A 183 -7.91 -40.92 -31.53
C ARG A 183 -7.30 -39.90 -32.48
N THR A 184 -8.08 -39.38 -33.42
CA THR A 184 -7.70 -38.21 -34.22
C THR A 184 -7.69 -36.99 -33.29
N VAL A 185 -6.57 -36.30 -33.19
CA VAL A 185 -6.40 -35.08 -32.38
C VAL A 185 -6.14 -33.92 -33.34
N GLU A 186 -6.96 -32.87 -33.26
CA GLU A 186 -6.70 -31.64 -33.99
C GLU A 186 -5.73 -30.77 -33.18
N ARG A 187 -4.64 -30.34 -33.84
CA ARG A 187 -3.63 -29.48 -33.23
C ARG A 187 -3.80 -28.05 -33.73
N TYR A 188 -4.17 -27.16 -32.81
CA TYR A 188 -4.25 -25.74 -33.07
C TYR A 188 -3.01 -25.04 -32.51
N LYS A 189 -2.48 -24.06 -33.25
CA LYS A 189 -1.31 -23.27 -32.84
C LYS A 189 -1.67 -21.80 -32.87
N TYR A 190 -1.67 -21.15 -31.71
CA TYR A 190 -2.05 -19.76 -31.55
C TYR A 190 -0.86 -18.92 -31.12
N SER A 191 -0.57 -17.84 -31.85
CA SER A 191 0.38 -16.80 -31.45
C SER A 191 0.05 -15.49 -32.15
N ILE A 192 0.55 -14.35 -31.65
CA ILE A 192 0.36 -13.05 -32.31
C ILE A 192 0.93 -13.07 -33.74
N GLN A 193 2.06 -13.75 -33.96
CA GLN A 193 2.63 -13.92 -35.30
C GLN A 193 1.72 -14.76 -36.20
N LYS A 194 1.17 -15.87 -35.69
CA LYS A 194 0.25 -16.72 -36.46
C LYS A 194 -1.07 -16.03 -36.81
N MET A 195 -1.58 -15.20 -35.89
CA MET A 195 -2.75 -14.36 -36.18
C MET A 195 -2.44 -13.29 -37.23
N ALA A 196 -1.27 -12.65 -37.18
CA ALA A 196 -0.86 -11.69 -38.20
C ALA A 196 -0.70 -12.35 -39.59
N GLU A 197 -0.09 -13.53 -39.66
CA GLU A 197 0.01 -14.33 -40.89
C GLU A 197 -1.37 -14.68 -41.45
N MET A 198 -2.31 -15.09 -40.60
CA MET A 198 -3.67 -15.44 -41.02
C MET A 198 -4.47 -14.23 -41.51
N ILE A 199 -4.33 -13.07 -40.85
CA ILE A 199 -4.94 -11.82 -41.31
C ILE A 199 -4.39 -11.40 -42.68
N LEU A 200 -3.08 -11.58 -42.90
CA LEU A 200 -2.45 -11.29 -44.18
C LEU A 200 -2.98 -12.22 -45.28
N PHE A 201 -3.03 -13.53 -45.01
CA PHE A 201 -3.58 -14.53 -45.93
C PHE A 201 -5.04 -14.25 -46.31
N LEU A 202 -5.90 -13.97 -45.32
CA LEU A 202 -7.31 -13.63 -45.58
C LEU A 202 -7.47 -12.35 -46.40
N ARG A 203 -6.54 -11.39 -46.25
CA ARG A 203 -6.54 -10.17 -47.05
C ARG A 203 -6.17 -10.45 -48.51
N GLU A 204 -5.18 -11.30 -48.75
CA GLU A 204 -4.77 -11.73 -50.09
C GLU A 204 -5.91 -12.48 -50.79
N GLU A 205 -6.57 -13.42 -50.11
CA GLU A 205 -7.73 -14.17 -50.63
C GLU A 205 -8.91 -13.24 -50.98
N LEU A 206 -9.17 -12.22 -50.13
CA LEU A 206 -10.20 -11.21 -50.38
C LEU A 206 -9.88 -10.36 -51.62
N ASP A 207 -8.61 -10.01 -51.82
CA ASP A 207 -8.15 -9.22 -52.97
C ASP A 207 -8.22 -10.04 -54.27
N GLU A 208 -7.92 -11.34 -54.24
CA GLU A 208 -8.13 -12.26 -55.37
C GLU A 208 -9.60 -12.40 -55.75
N LEU A 209 -10.50 -12.55 -54.76
CA LEU A 209 -11.95 -12.61 -54.98
C LEU A 209 -12.49 -11.31 -55.59
N LYS A 210 -11.96 -10.15 -55.18
CA LYS A 210 -12.34 -8.84 -55.76
C LYS A 210 -11.73 -8.61 -57.15
N GLY A 211 -10.52 -9.10 -57.40
CA GLY A 211 -9.85 -9.04 -58.70
C GLY A 211 -10.49 -9.94 -59.76
N GLY A 212 -11.14 -11.04 -59.35
CA GLY A 212 -11.89 -11.95 -60.22
C GLY A 212 -13.24 -11.39 -60.70
N ALA A 213 -13.84 -10.45 -59.97
CA ALA A 213 -15.16 -9.89 -60.29
C ALA A 213 -15.16 -8.82 -61.42
N GLY A 214 -14.00 -8.57 -62.05
CA GLY A 214 -13.82 -7.56 -63.10
C GLY A 214 -13.55 -8.10 -64.51
N LYS A 215 -13.77 -9.40 -64.76
CA LYS A 215 -13.63 -10.00 -66.09
C LYS A 215 -14.89 -10.78 -66.49
N GLU A 216 -15.97 -10.06 -66.76
CA GLU A 216 -17.01 -10.46 -67.72
C GLU A 216 -17.37 -9.24 -68.58
#